data_AF-A0A9P7YIE2-F1
#
_entry.id   AF-A0A9P7YIE2-F1
#
_cell.length_a   1.000
_cell.length_b   1.000
_cell.length_c   1.000
_cell.angle_alpha   90.00
_cell.angle_beta   90.00
_cell.angle_gamma   90.00
#
_symmetry.space_group_name_H-M   'P 1'
#
loop_
_entity.id
_entity.type
_entity.pdbx_description
1 polymer ?
#
loop_
_entity_poly.entity_id
_entity_poly.type
_entity_poly.pdbx_seq_one_letter_code
_entity_poly.pdbx_strand_id
1 'polypeptide(L)'
;MAFICVPCGRSFAKLIDRTEHEENSTQHRNLVERQFQASTHETGVKRPPAMTNSRTQDQTLKTKVTSQEMDTRWSEIPESEYHLALEALLAHSHSTEELEKHGIVVRLYDPEIYSKSRKCKRCCVHEGSSKIMRCSFHTSKRNKWNLNRPYKCCKMKDATGCQTLPAHDFQVPYRAMMHQEFQNTPAASALKRCAAVTLDCEMVGLAEGAREAIFVCVTDYLTGAILINRIVNPMEPIMQWCTNLHGISKAMLADAVAQGEALSGWEGAREELWKYIDEETIIVGHGLRNDLDVLRIIHPRIVDSAILSGKAVGVNRTWGLKQLCSELLGFEIRQSRGGVHDCLEDVRTTREVVLFCTRNADAVKEWAIPKREEEMRKQEERRVEQERKRELVGIEKQKEN
;
A
#
# COMPACT_ATOMS: atom_id res chain seq x y z
N MET A 1 4.25 -8.94 -40.55
CA MET A 1 3.97 -9.87 -39.45
C MET A 1 2.59 -10.46 -39.70
N ALA A 2 2.42 -11.79 -39.58
CA ALA A 2 1.13 -12.44 -39.80
C ALA A 2 0.33 -12.50 -38.49
N PHE A 3 -0.98 -12.25 -38.57
CA PHE A 3 -1.88 -12.30 -37.42
C PHE A 3 -2.46 -13.71 -37.32
N ILE A 4 -2.17 -14.43 -36.24
CA ILE A 4 -2.59 -15.81 -36.09
C ILE A 4 -3.82 -15.87 -35.17
N CYS A 5 -4.88 -16.53 -35.63
CA CYS A 5 -6.02 -16.87 -34.79
C CYS A 5 -5.60 -18.00 -33.85
N VAL A 6 -5.52 -17.70 -32.56
CA VAL A 6 -5.01 -18.64 -31.53
C VAL A 6 -5.81 -19.95 -31.49
N PRO A 7 -7.17 -19.93 -31.50
CA PRO A 7 -7.91 -21.18 -31.35
C PRO A 7 -7.90 -22.13 -32.57
N CYS A 8 -7.53 -21.71 -33.78
CA CYS A 8 -7.40 -22.63 -34.93
C CYS A 8 -6.04 -22.59 -35.64
N GLY A 9 -5.12 -21.71 -35.24
CA GLY A 9 -3.79 -21.58 -35.83
C GLY A 9 -3.74 -20.97 -37.24
N ARG A 10 -4.85 -20.43 -37.77
CA ARG A 10 -4.87 -19.81 -39.11
C ARG A 10 -4.17 -18.45 -39.10
N SER A 11 -3.32 -18.21 -40.10
CA SER A 11 -2.60 -16.96 -40.29
C SER A 11 -3.32 -16.02 -41.27
N PHE A 12 -3.43 -14.76 -40.91
CA PHE A 12 -4.06 -13.70 -41.70
C PHE A 12 -3.07 -12.58 -41.97
N ALA A 13 -3.18 -11.96 -43.15
CA ALA A 13 -2.30 -10.86 -43.55
C ALA A 13 -2.69 -9.53 -42.89
N LYS A 14 -3.96 -9.37 -42.49
CA LYS A 14 -4.50 -8.19 -41.82
C LYS A 14 -5.23 -8.58 -40.54
N LEU A 15 -5.19 -7.71 -39.54
CA LEU A 15 -5.85 -7.93 -38.24
C LEU A 15 -7.36 -8.04 -38.38
N ILE A 16 -7.98 -7.24 -39.28
CA ILE A 16 -9.43 -7.22 -39.47
C ILE A 16 -9.96 -8.57 -39.98
N ASP A 17 -9.22 -9.21 -40.89
CA ASP A 17 -9.58 -10.53 -41.43
C ASP A 17 -9.50 -11.62 -40.35
N ARG A 18 -8.56 -11.50 -39.39
CA ARG A 18 -8.48 -12.40 -38.23
C ARG A 18 -9.66 -12.21 -37.29
N THR A 19 -10.04 -10.95 -37.01
CA THR A 19 -11.16 -10.63 -36.11
C THR A 19 -12.49 -11.09 -36.71
N GLU A 20 -12.74 -10.84 -37.99
CA GLU A 20 -13.94 -11.34 -38.68
C GLU A 20 -14.00 -12.88 -38.68
N HIS A 21 -12.84 -13.55 -38.78
CA HIS A 21 -12.76 -14.99 -38.66
C HIS A 21 -13.11 -15.48 -37.24
N GLU A 22 -12.62 -14.81 -36.19
CA GLU A 22 -12.93 -15.15 -34.80
C GLU A 22 -14.42 -15.04 -34.48
N GLU A 23 -15.11 -14.05 -35.07
CA GLU A 23 -16.54 -13.81 -34.84
C GLU A 23 -17.45 -14.75 -35.65
N ASN A 24 -17.05 -15.15 -36.85
CA ASN A 24 -17.92 -15.88 -37.79
C ASN A 24 -17.57 -17.38 -37.93
N SER A 25 -16.44 -17.83 -37.38
CA SER A 25 -16.01 -19.23 -37.50
C SER A 25 -16.81 -20.16 -36.60
N THR A 26 -17.45 -21.17 -37.21
CA THR A 26 -18.15 -22.24 -36.49
C THR A 26 -17.22 -23.10 -35.64
N GLN A 27 -15.91 -23.05 -35.84
CA GLN A 27 -14.92 -23.71 -34.99
C GLN A 27 -14.73 -23.03 -33.62
N HIS A 28 -15.09 -21.74 -33.48
CA HIS A 28 -14.91 -20.97 -32.23
C HIS A 28 -16.21 -20.69 -31.49
N ARG A 29 -17.36 -20.83 -32.15
CA ARG A 29 -18.69 -20.66 -31.55
C ARG A 29 -19.01 -21.59 -30.38
N ASN A 30 -18.26 -22.69 -30.19
CA ASN A 30 -18.55 -23.72 -29.20
C ASN A 30 -17.64 -23.72 -27.95
N LEU A 31 -16.92 -22.64 -27.67
CA LEU A 31 -16.12 -22.51 -26.44
C LEU A 31 -16.88 -21.89 -25.26
N VAL A 32 -18.01 -21.22 -25.50
CA VAL A 32 -18.82 -20.57 -24.45
C VAL A 32 -19.94 -21.49 -23.92
N GLU A 33 -20.39 -22.50 -24.68
CA GLU A 33 -21.50 -23.38 -24.29
C GLU A 33 -21.10 -24.68 -23.55
N ARG A 34 -19.79 -24.98 -23.41
CA ARG A 34 -19.32 -26.22 -22.74
C ARG A 34 -19.17 -26.14 -21.22
N GLN A 35 -19.69 -25.11 -20.57
CA GLN A 35 -19.74 -25.02 -19.09
C GLN A 35 -21.13 -25.27 -18.48
N PHE A 36 -22.16 -25.57 -19.29
CA PHE A 36 -23.55 -25.71 -18.78
C PHE A 36 -24.26 -27.03 -19.08
N GLN A 37 -23.59 -28.05 -19.62
CA GLN A 37 -24.22 -29.36 -19.88
C GLN A 37 -23.33 -30.53 -19.45
N ALA A 38 -23.23 -30.74 -18.14
CA ALA A 38 -22.72 -32.00 -17.58
C ALA A 38 -23.46 -32.35 -16.28
N SER A 39 -24.79 -32.44 -16.35
CA SER A 39 -25.57 -33.21 -15.37
C SER A 39 -26.92 -33.57 -15.99
N THR A 40 -26.99 -34.77 -16.60
CA THR A 40 -28.21 -35.60 -16.65
C THR A 40 -27.93 -36.92 -17.39
N HIS A 41 -28.52 -37.98 -16.84
CA HIS A 41 -28.77 -39.32 -17.38
C HIS A 41 -27.83 -40.51 -17.06
N GLU A 42 -28.33 -41.22 -16.04
CA GLU A 42 -28.39 -42.65 -15.69
C GLU A 42 -28.09 -43.74 -16.75
N THR A 43 -27.54 -44.86 -16.25
CA THR A 43 -27.88 -46.30 -16.44
C THR A 43 -26.71 -47.09 -15.78
N GLY A 44 -26.79 -48.26 -15.12
CA GLY A 44 -27.83 -49.20 -14.74
C GLY A 44 -27.12 -50.46 -14.16
N VAL A 45 -27.45 -50.81 -12.91
CA VAL A 45 -27.54 -52.17 -12.30
C VAL A 45 -26.30 -53.09 -12.19
N LYS A 46 -25.95 -53.48 -10.94
CA LYS A 46 -25.95 -54.88 -10.40
C LYS A 46 -25.73 -54.93 -8.87
N ARG A 47 -26.51 -55.76 -8.18
CA ARG A 47 -26.47 -56.20 -6.75
C ARG A 47 -26.08 -57.70 -6.72
N PRO A 48 -25.86 -58.42 -5.59
CA PRO A 48 -25.68 -58.11 -4.13
C PRO A 48 -24.40 -58.86 -3.57
N PRO A 49 -24.14 -59.13 -2.25
CA PRO A 49 -24.98 -59.04 -1.04
C PRO A 49 -24.39 -58.35 0.20
N ALA A 50 -25.30 -58.19 1.17
CA ALA A 50 -25.17 -57.46 2.43
C ALA A 50 -24.24 -58.14 3.45
N MET A 51 -23.62 -57.35 4.34
CA MET A 51 -23.61 -57.54 5.79
C MET A 51 -22.92 -56.37 6.53
N THR A 52 -23.63 -55.91 7.58
CA THR A 52 -23.18 -55.32 8.86
C THR A 52 -22.59 -53.90 8.96
N ASN A 53 -23.28 -53.12 9.80
CA ASN A 53 -23.02 -51.80 10.37
C ASN A 53 -21.61 -51.55 10.90
N SER A 54 -21.03 -50.38 10.59
CA SER A 54 -20.27 -49.59 11.57
C SER A 54 -20.21 -48.10 11.19
N ARG A 55 -21.05 -47.34 11.88
CA ARG A 55 -20.97 -45.93 12.32
C ARG A 55 -19.60 -45.24 12.18
N THR A 56 -19.51 -44.26 11.28
CA THR A 56 -18.65 -43.05 11.43
C THR A 56 -19.34 -41.86 10.75
N GLN A 57 -19.42 -40.76 11.48
CA GLN A 57 -20.11 -39.53 11.10
C GLN A 57 -19.24 -38.72 10.15
N ASP A 58 -19.70 -38.53 8.92
CA ASP A 58 -19.20 -37.55 7.98
C ASP A 58 -20.09 -36.30 8.07
N GLN A 59 -19.61 -35.27 8.78
CA GLN A 59 -20.28 -33.99 8.88
C GLN A 59 -19.88 -33.12 7.68
N THR A 60 -20.59 -33.31 6.57
CA THR A 60 -20.64 -32.33 5.48
C THR A 60 -21.21 -31.02 6.01
N LEU A 61 -20.35 -30.00 6.13
CA LEU A 61 -20.75 -28.59 6.31
C LEU A 61 -21.46 -28.10 5.05
N LYS A 62 -22.80 -28.18 5.06
CA LYS A 62 -23.65 -27.44 4.13
C LYS A 62 -23.64 -25.98 4.55
N THR A 63 -22.82 -25.16 3.91
CA THR A 63 -22.91 -23.70 4.07
C THR A 63 -24.15 -23.22 3.33
N LYS A 64 -25.14 -22.83 4.12
CA LYS A 64 -26.39 -22.20 3.73
C LYS A 64 -26.05 -20.86 3.06
N VAL A 65 -26.40 -20.71 1.78
CA VAL A 65 -26.41 -19.40 1.11
C VAL A 65 -27.47 -18.54 1.82
N THR A 66 -27.02 -17.73 2.76
CA THR A 66 -27.79 -16.64 3.34
C THR A 66 -27.69 -15.45 2.41
N SER A 67 -28.85 -14.91 2.03
CA SER A 67 -29.05 -13.61 1.39
C SER A 67 -28.04 -12.58 1.92
N GLN A 68 -27.27 -11.95 1.03
CA GLN A 68 -26.39 -10.82 1.35
C GLN A 68 -27.22 -9.75 2.06
N GLU A 69 -26.99 -9.56 3.36
CA GLU A 69 -27.30 -8.29 4.01
C GLU A 69 -26.44 -7.24 3.30
N MET A 70 -27.08 -6.30 2.59
CA MET A 70 -26.36 -5.18 2.00
C MET A 70 -25.76 -4.36 3.13
N ASP A 71 -24.44 -4.29 3.17
CA ASP A 71 -23.69 -3.53 4.18
C ASP A 71 -23.98 -2.03 3.98
N THR A 72 -24.90 -1.48 4.78
CA THR A 72 -25.42 -0.12 4.63
C THR A 72 -24.45 0.97 5.08
N ARG A 73 -23.23 0.61 5.49
CA ARG A 73 -22.23 1.58 5.98
C ARG A 73 -21.51 2.34 4.86
N TRP A 74 -21.67 1.92 3.61
CA TRP A 74 -20.99 2.51 2.45
C TRP A 74 -21.96 3.40 1.67
N SER A 75 -21.56 4.63 1.37
CA SER A 75 -22.41 5.61 0.71
C SER A 75 -22.53 5.31 -0.80
N GLU A 76 -23.75 5.32 -1.32
CA GLU A 76 -24.00 5.36 -2.77
C GLU A 76 -24.01 6.82 -3.25
N ILE A 77 -23.32 7.10 -4.36
CA ILE A 77 -23.38 8.40 -5.02
C ILE A 77 -24.28 8.25 -6.24
N PRO A 78 -25.41 8.96 -6.33
CA PRO A 78 -26.22 8.96 -7.54
C PRO A 78 -25.42 9.45 -8.74
N GLU A 79 -25.64 8.87 -9.93
CA GLU A 79 -24.92 9.30 -11.16
C GLU A 79 -25.07 10.79 -11.45
N SER A 80 -26.21 11.38 -11.09
CA SER A 80 -26.47 12.83 -11.20
C SER A 80 -25.53 13.70 -10.36
N GLU A 81 -24.90 13.13 -9.32
CA GLU A 81 -23.98 13.82 -8.42
C GLU A 81 -22.50 13.54 -8.74
N TYR A 82 -22.18 12.72 -9.74
CA TYR A 82 -20.79 12.36 -10.06
C TYR A 82 -19.94 13.58 -10.35
N HIS A 83 -20.47 14.54 -11.09
CA HIS A 83 -19.76 15.78 -11.39
C HIS A 83 -19.43 16.56 -10.11
N LEU A 84 -20.39 16.72 -9.19
CA LEU A 84 -20.20 17.42 -7.93
C LEU A 84 -19.17 16.72 -7.03
N ALA A 85 -19.20 15.39 -6.98
CA ALA A 85 -18.22 14.61 -6.23
C ALA A 85 -16.80 14.78 -6.78
N LEU A 86 -16.64 14.80 -8.11
CA LEU A 86 -15.35 15.02 -8.76
C LEU A 86 -14.84 16.45 -8.59
N GLU A 87 -15.71 17.46 -8.72
CA GLU A 87 -15.34 18.85 -8.44
C GLU A 87 -14.88 19.04 -7.00
N ALA A 88 -15.58 18.41 -6.04
CA ALA A 88 -15.20 18.43 -4.65
C ALA A 88 -13.83 17.76 -4.42
N LEU A 89 -13.54 16.62 -5.06
CA LEU A 89 -12.21 15.99 -5.01
C LEU A 89 -11.12 16.87 -5.62
N LEU A 90 -11.37 17.49 -6.77
CA LEU A 90 -10.40 18.38 -7.43
C LEU A 90 -10.08 19.59 -6.57
N ALA A 91 -11.10 20.19 -5.93
CA ALA A 91 -10.92 21.30 -4.99
C ALA A 91 -10.08 20.92 -3.76
N HIS A 92 -9.98 19.63 -3.43
CA HIS A 92 -9.23 19.08 -2.30
C HIS A 92 -7.97 18.30 -2.73
N SER A 93 -7.61 18.34 -4.02
CA SER A 93 -6.38 17.71 -4.51
C SER A 93 -5.16 18.43 -3.94
N HIS A 94 -4.21 17.64 -3.42
CA HIS A 94 -3.04 18.17 -2.75
C HIS A 94 -2.07 18.78 -3.75
N SER A 95 -1.48 19.92 -3.39
CA SER A 95 -0.43 20.52 -4.22
C SER A 95 0.82 19.65 -4.23
N THR A 96 1.67 19.84 -5.25
CA THR A 96 2.95 19.14 -5.35
C THR A 96 3.82 19.38 -4.10
N GLU A 97 3.83 20.61 -3.57
CA GLU A 97 4.56 20.97 -2.36
C GLU A 97 4.01 20.26 -1.11
N GLU A 98 2.68 20.13 -1.00
CA GLU A 98 2.05 19.40 0.09
C GLU A 98 2.42 17.90 0.05
N LEU A 99 2.41 17.30 -1.14
CA LEU A 99 2.80 15.91 -1.35
C LEU A 99 4.28 15.69 -1.00
N GLU A 100 5.19 16.56 -1.47
CA GLU A 100 6.62 16.49 -1.14
C GLU A 100 6.88 16.61 0.36
N LYS A 101 6.18 17.53 1.05
CA LYS A 101 6.28 17.71 2.50
C LYS A 101 5.93 16.44 3.28
N HIS A 102 4.98 15.66 2.77
CA HIS A 102 4.59 14.37 3.36
C HIS A 102 5.47 13.21 2.86
N GLY A 103 6.46 13.51 2.02
CA GLY A 103 7.45 12.57 1.54
C GLY A 103 6.95 11.70 0.39
N ILE A 104 5.87 12.07 -0.29
CA ILE A 104 5.44 11.43 -1.54
C ILE A 104 6.40 11.86 -2.65
N VAL A 105 6.74 10.92 -3.53
CA VAL A 105 7.62 11.19 -4.69
C VAL A 105 6.77 11.80 -5.81
N VAL A 106 7.14 13.01 -6.26
CA VAL A 106 6.37 13.79 -7.24
C VAL A 106 7.13 14.09 -8.55
N ARG A 107 8.41 13.69 -8.62
CA ARG A 107 9.29 13.94 -9.77
C ARG A 107 10.14 12.72 -10.00
N LEU A 108 10.51 12.47 -11.25
CA LEU A 108 11.40 11.35 -11.61
C LEU A 108 12.76 11.47 -10.92
N TYR A 109 13.46 10.33 -10.88
CA TYR A 109 14.82 10.26 -10.36
C TYR A 109 15.76 11.24 -11.09
N ASP A 110 16.42 12.08 -10.31
CA ASP A 110 17.50 12.95 -10.76
C ASP A 110 18.77 12.64 -9.96
N PRO A 111 19.83 12.11 -10.59
CA PRO A 111 21.11 11.82 -9.94
C PRO A 111 21.69 13.03 -9.19
N GLU A 112 21.49 14.25 -9.69
CA GLU A 112 22.06 15.45 -9.10
C GLU A 112 21.46 15.77 -7.74
N ILE A 113 20.15 15.54 -7.56
CA ILE A 113 19.46 15.71 -6.27
C ILE A 113 20.06 14.79 -5.21
N TYR A 114 20.37 13.54 -5.57
CA TYR A 114 20.88 12.54 -4.64
C TYR A 114 22.38 12.59 -4.42
N SER A 115 23.14 13.19 -5.33
CA SER A 115 24.61 13.33 -5.23
C SER A 115 25.02 13.97 -3.89
N LYS A 116 24.30 15.00 -3.44
CA LYS A 116 24.55 15.72 -2.18
C LYS A 116 24.10 14.96 -0.92
N SER A 117 23.35 13.88 -1.10
CA SER A 117 22.77 13.06 -0.01
C SER A 117 23.57 11.80 0.29
N ARG A 118 24.72 11.59 -0.39
CA ARG A 118 25.58 10.43 -0.19
C ARG A 118 26.14 10.41 1.23
N LYS A 119 26.08 9.24 1.86
CA LYS A 119 26.57 9.00 3.22
C LYS A 119 27.60 7.88 3.21
N CYS A 120 28.62 8.01 4.04
CA CYS A 120 29.57 6.93 4.20
C CYS A 120 28.87 5.73 4.87
N LYS A 121 28.95 4.53 4.28
CA LYS A 121 28.33 3.30 4.80
C LYS A 121 28.78 2.94 6.22
N ARG A 122 29.94 3.46 6.65
CA ARG A 122 30.60 3.08 7.90
C ARG A 122 30.45 4.15 8.98
N CYS A 123 30.97 5.36 8.74
CA CYS A 123 30.92 6.45 9.72
C CYS A 123 29.65 7.31 9.65
N CYS A 124 28.80 7.08 8.64
CA CYS A 124 27.54 7.80 8.41
C CYS A 124 27.67 9.31 8.14
N VAL A 125 28.89 9.82 7.91
CA VAL A 125 29.11 11.24 7.52
C VAL A 125 28.61 11.48 6.09
N HIS A 126 28.10 12.68 5.83
CA HIS A 126 27.74 13.11 4.47
C HIS A 126 28.99 13.51 3.70
N GLU A 127 29.01 13.20 2.39
CA GLU A 127 30.14 13.49 1.49
C GLU A 127 30.53 14.98 1.54
N GLY A 128 29.56 15.90 1.48
CA GLY A 128 29.81 17.35 1.57
C GLY A 128 30.21 17.88 2.96
N SER A 129 30.07 17.08 4.02
CA SER A 129 30.42 17.48 5.40
C SER A 129 31.74 16.90 5.88
N SER A 130 32.37 16.02 5.10
CA SER A 130 33.58 15.32 5.50
C SER A 130 34.82 16.20 5.33
N LYS A 131 35.20 16.94 6.38
CA LYS A 131 36.48 17.68 6.43
C LYS A 131 37.70 16.76 6.61
N ILE A 132 37.47 15.50 6.96
CA ILE A 132 38.51 14.53 7.32
C ILE A 132 38.55 13.44 6.24
N MET A 133 39.70 13.26 5.58
CA MET A 133 39.87 12.28 4.51
C MET A 133 39.75 10.82 4.98
N ARG A 134 40.15 10.55 6.23
CA ARG A 134 40.08 9.23 6.86
C ARG A 134 38.70 8.95 7.44
N CYS A 135 38.23 7.73 7.24
CA CYS A 135 36.94 7.26 7.74
C CYS A 135 37.11 6.55 9.07
N SER A 136 36.66 7.16 10.17
CA SER A 136 36.69 6.55 11.51
C SER A 136 35.29 6.09 11.93
N PHE A 137 35.15 4.83 12.34
CA PHE A 137 33.85 4.22 12.65
C PHE A 137 33.95 3.08 13.67
N HIS A 138 32.80 2.69 14.22
CA HIS A 138 32.62 1.49 15.03
C HIS A 138 31.99 0.39 14.18
N THR A 139 32.51 -0.84 14.24
CA THR A 139 31.94 -1.98 13.49
C THR A 139 30.63 -2.47 14.08
N SER A 140 30.39 -2.22 15.38
CA SER A 140 29.13 -2.55 16.05
C SER A 140 28.26 -1.31 16.22
N LYS A 141 26.94 -1.47 16.04
CA LYS A 141 25.96 -0.43 16.38
C LYS A 141 26.05 -0.06 17.87
N ARG A 142 25.86 1.23 18.16
CA ARG A 142 25.83 1.74 19.53
C ARG A 142 24.64 1.14 20.29
N ASN A 143 24.92 0.47 21.40
CA ASN A 143 23.90 0.12 22.39
C ASN A 143 23.61 1.36 23.25
N LYS A 144 22.42 1.93 23.08
CA LYS A 144 21.99 3.12 23.83
C LYS A 144 21.75 2.83 25.31
N TRP A 145 21.56 1.57 25.70
CA TRP A 145 21.21 1.14 27.04
C TRP A 145 22.41 0.75 27.90
N ASN A 146 23.57 0.50 27.28
CA ASN A 146 24.81 0.17 27.99
C ASN A 146 25.82 1.32 27.87
N LEU A 147 25.73 2.31 28.76
CA LEU A 147 26.59 3.50 28.76
C LEU A 147 28.07 3.19 29.05
N ASN A 148 28.33 2.12 29.79
CA ASN A 148 29.70 1.72 30.16
C ASN A 148 30.43 1.00 29.03
N ARG A 149 29.69 0.26 28.20
CA ARG A 149 30.22 -0.40 26.99
C ARG A 149 29.24 -0.23 25.83
N PRO A 150 29.17 0.98 25.25
CA PRO A 150 28.19 1.30 24.24
C PRO A 150 28.48 0.61 22.91
N TYR A 151 29.69 0.11 22.68
CA TYR A 151 30.06 -0.63 21.48
C TYR A 151 30.62 -2.00 21.86
N LYS A 152 30.29 -3.03 21.07
CA LYS A 152 30.86 -4.37 21.25
C LYS A 152 32.31 -4.44 20.77
N CYS A 153 32.65 -3.64 19.74
CA CYS A 153 33.95 -3.65 19.08
C CYS A 153 35.10 -3.06 19.90
N CYS A 154 34.83 -2.22 20.90
CA CYS A 154 35.86 -1.56 21.70
C CYS A 154 35.34 -1.13 23.09
N LYS A 155 36.22 -0.52 23.90
CA LYS A 155 35.85 0.10 25.19
C LYS A 155 35.64 1.61 25.12
N MET A 156 35.84 2.23 23.96
CA MET A 156 35.61 3.67 23.77
C MET A 156 34.12 4.00 23.99
N LYS A 157 33.86 5.18 24.56
CA LYS A 157 32.50 5.69 24.79
C LYS A 157 32.07 6.72 23.74
N ASP A 158 33.04 7.36 23.08
CA ASP A 158 32.80 8.38 22.06
C ASP A 158 32.29 7.81 20.73
N ALA A 159 31.78 8.71 19.89
CA ALA A 159 31.24 8.38 18.57
C ALA A 159 32.31 8.41 17.45
N THR A 160 33.56 8.74 17.77
CA THR A 160 34.62 9.02 16.79
C THR A 160 35.07 7.75 16.05
N GLY A 161 34.79 6.57 16.61
CA GLY A 161 35.04 5.27 15.97
C GLY A 161 36.37 4.64 16.34
N CYS A 162 36.40 3.33 16.59
CA CYS A 162 37.62 2.61 16.99
C CYS A 162 38.44 2.03 15.84
N GLN A 163 37.90 2.03 14.62
CA GLN A 163 38.61 1.62 13.40
C GLN A 163 38.71 2.80 12.44
N THR A 164 39.78 2.84 11.66
CA THR A 164 40.00 3.90 10.66
C THR A 164 40.41 3.30 9.32
N LEU A 165 39.85 3.83 8.23
CA LEU A 165 40.22 3.52 6.85
C LEU A 165 40.75 4.78 6.14
N PRO A 166 41.61 4.63 5.12
CA PRO A 166 42.23 5.76 4.43
C PRO A 166 41.24 6.62 3.64
N ALA A 167 40.09 6.05 3.27
CA ALA A 167 39.04 6.74 2.54
C ALA A 167 37.65 6.35 3.06
N HIS A 168 36.69 7.24 2.85
CA HIS A 168 35.26 6.97 3.05
C HIS A 168 34.70 6.15 1.89
N ASP A 169 33.71 5.32 2.21
CA ASP A 169 32.91 4.58 1.24
C ASP A 169 31.51 5.21 1.17
N PHE A 170 31.38 6.24 0.31
CA PHE A 170 30.14 7.00 0.15
C PHE A 170 29.15 6.26 -0.74
N GLN A 171 28.00 5.93 -0.17
CA GLN A 171 26.91 5.25 -0.87
C GLN A 171 25.73 6.20 -1.02
N VAL A 172 25.00 6.05 -2.12
CA VAL A 172 23.70 6.71 -2.25
C VAL A 172 22.72 6.10 -1.25
N PRO A 173 21.78 6.88 -0.70
CA PRO A 173 20.74 6.32 0.18
C PRO A 173 19.94 5.24 -0.57
N TYR A 174 19.53 4.18 0.13
CA TYR A 174 18.64 3.14 -0.43
C TYR A 174 17.44 3.73 -1.16
N ARG A 175 16.83 4.78 -0.60
CA ARG A 175 15.73 5.52 -1.22
C ARG A 175 16.05 6.05 -2.63
N ALA A 176 17.29 6.46 -2.88
CA ALA A 176 17.72 6.92 -4.20
C ALA A 176 17.77 5.77 -5.22
N MET A 177 18.16 4.56 -4.79
CA MET A 177 18.14 3.37 -5.63
C MET A 177 16.70 3.00 -5.99
N MET A 178 15.81 2.94 -5.00
CA MET A 178 14.39 2.68 -5.22
C MET A 178 13.76 3.68 -6.17
N HIS A 179 14.11 4.96 -6.04
CA HIS A 179 13.54 6.03 -6.85
C HIS A 179 13.82 5.86 -8.36
N GLN A 180 14.89 5.15 -8.75
CA GLN A 180 15.17 4.84 -10.15
C GLN A 180 14.10 3.96 -10.81
N GLU A 181 13.36 3.19 -10.02
CA GLU A 181 12.31 2.28 -10.50
C GLU A 181 10.94 2.97 -10.65
N PHE A 182 10.82 4.20 -10.16
CA PHE A 182 9.56 4.94 -10.18
C PHE A 182 9.22 5.39 -11.59
N GLN A 183 7.93 5.32 -11.91
CA GLN A 183 7.40 5.77 -13.19
C GLN A 183 6.21 6.69 -12.97
N ASN A 184 6.07 7.66 -13.87
CA ASN A 184 4.82 8.42 -13.98
C ASN A 184 3.69 7.49 -14.40
N THR A 185 2.48 7.76 -13.93
CA THR A 185 1.27 7.16 -14.51
C THR A 185 1.19 7.46 -16.02
N PRO A 186 0.50 6.62 -16.82
CA PRO A 186 0.36 6.85 -18.25
C PRO A 186 -0.17 8.22 -18.59
N ALA A 187 0.27 8.77 -19.71
CA ALA A 187 -0.37 9.94 -20.29
C ALA A 187 -1.83 9.63 -20.64
N ALA A 188 -2.68 10.66 -20.60
CA ALA A 188 -4.07 10.53 -21.01
C ALA A 188 -4.16 9.98 -22.44
N SER A 189 -5.08 9.05 -22.66
CA SER A 189 -5.25 8.38 -23.97
C SER A 189 -6.71 8.43 -24.41
N ALA A 190 -6.98 8.04 -25.65
CA ALA A 190 -8.36 7.92 -26.14
C ALA A 190 -9.18 6.86 -25.37
N LEU A 191 -8.52 5.91 -24.71
CA LEU A 191 -9.18 4.98 -23.79
C LEU A 191 -9.48 5.69 -22.48
N LYS A 192 -10.77 5.87 -22.18
CA LYS A 192 -11.22 6.50 -20.96
C LYS A 192 -10.87 5.64 -19.75
N ARG A 193 -10.07 6.20 -18.85
CA ARG A 193 -9.77 5.64 -17.52
C ARG A 193 -10.83 6.08 -16.50
N CYS A 194 -10.74 5.55 -15.28
CA CYS A 194 -11.58 6.00 -14.17
C CYS A 194 -11.33 7.50 -13.90
N ALA A 195 -12.37 8.24 -13.54
CA ALA A 195 -12.21 9.64 -13.16
C ALA A 195 -11.49 9.78 -11.80
N ALA A 196 -11.77 8.87 -10.87
CA ALA A 196 -11.13 8.79 -9.58
C ALA A 196 -11.17 7.35 -9.06
N VAL A 197 -10.14 6.94 -8.32
CA VAL A 197 -10.05 5.63 -7.68
C VAL A 197 -9.62 5.77 -6.23
N THR A 198 -10.00 4.83 -5.38
CA THR A 198 -9.44 4.68 -4.04
C THR A 198 -8.46 3.52 -4.03
N LEU A 199 -7.26 3.72 -3.46
CA LEU A 199 -6.14 2.78 -3.45
C LEU A 199 -5.68 2.49 -2.03
N ASP A 200 -5.40 1.21 -1.75
CA ASP A 200 -4.71 0.74 -0.56
C ASP A 200 -3.88 -0.51 -0.92
N CYS A 201 -2.75 -0.69 -0.25
CA CYS A 201 -1.88 -1.84 -0.41
C CYS A 201 -1.49 -2.43 0.94
N GLU A 202 -1.41 -3.76 1.01
CA GLU A 202 -0.79 -4.44 2.13
C GLU A 202 0.68 -4.71 1.81
N MET A 203 1.55 -4.58 2.81
CA MET A 203 3.00 -4.70 2.59
C MET A 203 3.67 -5.68 3.53
N VAL A 204 4.72 -6.31 3.01
CA VAL A 204 5.65 -7.15 3.76
C VAL A 204 7.01 -6.48 3.90
N GLY A 205 7.77 -6.88 4.91
CA GLY A 205 9.14 -6.40 5.13
C GLY A 205 10.18 -7.31 4.47
N LEU A 206 11.13 -6.68 3.79
CA LEU A 206 12.27 -7.32 3.15
C LEU A 206 13.57 -7.08 3.94
N ALA A 207 14.69 -7.48 3.36
CA ALA A 207 16.01 -7.19 3.91
C ALA A 207 16.23 -5.67 4.06
N GLU A 208 17.10 -5.30 5.01
CA GLU A 208 17.53 -3.91 5.24
C GLU A 208 16.39 -2.90 5.56
N GLY A 209 15.20 -3.40 5.92
CA GLY A 209 14.04 -2.57 6.27
C GLY A 209 13.23 -2.09 5.07
N ALA A 210 13.50 -2.62 3.87
CA ALA A 210 12.69 -2.39 2.68
C ALA A 210 11.30 -3.04 2.79
N ARG A 211 10.39 -2.63 1.91
CA ARG A 211 9.01 -3.12 1.86
C ARG A 211 8.57 -3.33 0.42
N GLU A 212 7.70 -4.32 0.22
CA GLU A 212 7.02 -4.60 -1.04
C GLU A 212 5.55 -4.90 -0.80
N ALA A 213 4.72 -4.66 -1.82
CA ALA A 213 3.31 -4.99 -1.81
C ALA A 213 3.14 -6.52 -1.82
N ILE A 214 2.25 -7.02 -0.96
CA ILE A 214 1.74 -8.40 -0.99
C ILE A 214 0.26 -8.46 -1.38
N PHE A 215 -0.41 -7.31 -1.38
CA PHE A 215 -1.80 -7.17 -1.79
C PHE A 215 -2.07 -5.76 -2.28
N VAL A 216 -2.95 -5.61 -3.27
CA VAL A 216 -3.41 -4.33 -3.79
C VAL A 216 -4.93 -4.33 -3.94
N CYS A 217 -5.57 -3.30 -3.40
CA CYS A 217 -6.99 -3.03 -3.56
C CYS A 217 -7.23 -1.70 -4.23
N VAL A 218 -8.13 -1.70 -5.21
CA VAL A 218 -8.54 -0.49 -5.93
C VAL A 218 -10.03 -0.55 -6.17
N THR A 219 -10.72 0.52 -5.79
CA THR A 219 -12.15 0.70 -6.09
C THR A 219 -12.36 1.96 -6.90
N ASP A 220 -13.33 1.95 -7.81
CA ASP A 220 -13.81 3.17 -8.44
C ASP A 220 -14.42 4.09 -7.37
N TYR A 221 -13.98 5.34 -7.32
CA TYR A 221 -14.37 6.26 -6.25
C TYR A 221 -15.85 6.65 -6.33
N LEU A 222 -16.45 6.69 -7.52
CA LEU A 222 -17.83 7.15 -7.67
C LEU A 222 -18.81 6.02 -7.37
N THR A 223 -18.61 4.88 -8.03
CA THR A 223 -19.50 3.71 -7.97
C THR A 223 -19.21 2.80 -6.78
N GLY A 224 -18.00 2.84 -6.21
CA GLY A 224 -17.54 1.86 -5.21
C GLY A 224 -17.25 0.47 -5.81
N ALA A 225 -17.28 0.32 -7.14
CA ALA A 225 -17.00 -0.94 -7.80
C ALA A 225 -15.55 -1.38 -7.57
N ILE A 226 -15.34 -2.67 -7.32
CA ILE A 226 -14.01 -3.24 -7.12
C ILE A 226 -13.33 -3.37 -8.49
N LEU A 227 -12.20 -2.69 -8.66
CA LEU A 227 -11.39 -2.73 -9.87
C LEU A 227 -10.23 -3.72 -9.72
N ILE A 228 -9.56 -3.70 -8.57
CA ILE A 228 -8.47 -4.61 -8.22
C ILE A 228 -8.66 -5.08 -6.78
N ASN A 229 -8.48 -6.37 -6.55
CA ASN A 229 -8.48 -6.97 -5.21
C ASN A 229 -7.65 -8.25 -5.27
N ARG A 230 -6.31 -8.11 -5.35
CA ARG A 230 -5.43 -9.24 -5.71
C ARG A 230 -4.17 -9.30 -4.85
N ILE A 231 -3.74 -10.54 -4.61
CA ILE A 231 -2.42 -10.85 -4.04
C ILE A 231 -1.34 -10.46 -5.05
N VAL A 232 -0.28 -9.88 -4.52
CA VAL A 232 0.98 -9.60 -5.23
C VAL A 232 2.01 -10.58 -4.70
N ASN A 233 2.76 -11.22 -5.60
CA ASN A 233 3.87 -12.09 -5.24
C ASN A 233 5.18 -11.27 -5.27
N PRO A 234 5.76 -10.91 -4.11
CA PRO A 234 7.01 -10.17 -4.05
C PRO A 234 8.14 -10.91 -4.77
N MET A 235 9.00 -10.16 -5.46
CA MET A 235 10.10 -10.74 -6.22
C MET A 235 11.27 -11.09 -5.30
N GLU A 236 11.42 -10.33 -4.21
CA GLU A 236 12.47 -10.49 -3.23
C GLU A 236 12.05 -11.35 -2.02
N PRO A 237 12.99 -12.03 -1.35
CA PRO A 237 12.68 -12.85 -0.18
C PRO A 237 12.04 -12.06 0.97
N ILE A 238 10.86 -12.52 1.40
CA ILE A 238 10.12 -11.91 2.51
C ILE A 238 10.76 -12.26 3.86
N MET A 239 11.23 -11.23 4.56
CA MET A 239 11.86 -11.35 5.88
C MET A 239 10.88 -11.17 7.02
N GLN A 240 9.85 -10.33 6.82
CA GLN A 240 8.81 -10.03 7.80
C GLN A 240 7.46 -10.12 7.12
N TRP A 241 6.70 -11.16 7.47
CA TRP A 241 5.43 -11.47 6.81
C TRP A 241 4.29 -10.58 7.22
N CYS A 242 4.37 -9.90 8.37
CA CYS A 242 3.31 -9.01 8.88
C CYS A 242 1.89 -9.61 8.85
N THR A 243 1.74 -10.94 8.82
CA THR A 243 0.44 -11.64 8.71
C THR A 243 -0.52 -11.26 9.84
N ASN A 244 -0.01 -10.89 11.01
CA ASN A 244 -0.83 -10.39 12.12
C ASN A 244 -1.46 -9.03 11.84
N LEU A 245 -0.97 -8.29 10.84
CA LEU A 245 -1.51 -7.01 10.40
C LEU A 245 -2.52 -7.21 9.27
N HIS A 246 -2.23 -7.99 8.24
CA HIS A 246 -3.05 -8.05 7.01
C HIS A 246 -3.63 -9.44 6.68
N GLY A 247 -3.44 -10.44 7.56
CA GLY A 247 -4.04 -11.77 7.43
C GLY A 247 -3.44 -12.69 6.37
N ILE A 248 -2.66 -12.16 5.41
CA ILE A 248 -2.05 -12.94 4.33
C ILE A 248 -0.94 -13.86 4.86
N SER A 249 -1.15 -15.16 4.68
CA SER A 249 -0.21 -16.21 5.07
C SER A 249 0.62 -16.71 3.90
N LYS A 250 1.71 -17.42 4.20
CA LYS A 250 2.55 -18.10 3.20
C LYS A 250 1.75 -19.05 2.31
N ALA A 251 0.80 -19.79 2.90
CA ALA A 251 -0.03 -20.75 2.18
C ALA A 251 -0.94 -20.03 1.18
N MET A 252 -1.60 -18.94 1.60
CA MET A 252 -2.44 -18.14 0.70
C MET A 252 -1.66 -17.60 -0.50
N LEU A 253 -0.45 -17.08 -0.28
CA LEU A 253 0.40 -16.64 -1.38
C LEU A 253 0.78 -17.80 -2.31
N ALA A 254 1.21 -18.94 -1.75
CA ALA A 254 1.58 -20.12 -2.53
C ALA A 254 0.41 -20.65 -3.37
N ASP A 255 -0.79 -20.70 -2.79
CA ASP A 255 -2.01 -21.15 -3.47
C ASP A 255 -2.39 -20.19 -4.61
N ALA A 256 -2.33 -18.87 -4.38
CA ALA A 256 -2.60 -17.87 -5.40
C ALA A 256 -1.57 -17.92 -6.55
N VAL A 257 -0.29 -18.14 -6.25
CA VAL A 257 0.75 -18.33 -7.27
C VAL A 257 0.50 -19.61 -8.06
N ALA A 258 0.18 -20.72 -7.40
CA ALA A 258 -0.09 -22.00 -8.05
C ALA A 258 -1.32 -21.95 -8.99
N GLN A 259 -2.31 -21.13 -8.66
CA GLN A 259 -3.52 -20.92 -9.46
C GLN A 259 -3.35 -19.87 -10.57
N GLY A 260 -2.20 -19.18 -10.64
CA GLY A 260 -1.99 -18.07 -11.58
C GLY A 260 -2.76 -16.80 -11.21
N GLU A 261 -3.20 -16.69 -9.96
CA GLU A 261 -4.03 -15.61 -9.44
C GLU A 261 -3.22 -14.49 -8.76
N ALA A 262 -1.92 -14.68 -8.52
CA ALA A 262 -1.06 -13.63 -7.98
C ALA A 262 -0.48 -12.73 -9.09
N LEU A 263 -0.41 -11.43 -8.83
CA LEU A 263 0.33 -10.48 -9.67
C LEU A 263 1.83 -10.67 -9.46
N SER A 264 2.63 -10.56 -10.52
CA SER A 264 4.08 -10.77 -10.46
C SER A 264 4.80 -9.50 -10.02
N GLY A 265 5.14 -9.41 -8.74
CA GLY A 265 5.87 -8.26 -8.19
C GLY A 265 5.10 -6.94 -8.23
N TRP A 266 5.79 -5.88 -7.83
CA TRP A 266 5.25 -4.52 -7.90
C TRP A 266 5.06 -4.09 -9.37
N GLU A 267 5.83 -4.61 -10.32
CA GLU A 267 5.64 -4.38 -11.76
C GLU A 267 4.28 -4.89 -12.24
N GLY A 268 3.89 -6.12 -11.89
CA GLY A 268 2.59 -6.67 -12.25
C GLY A 268 1.44 -5.93 -11.57
N ALA A 269 1.62 -5.52 -10.30
CA ALA A 269 0.66 -4.68 -9.59
C ALA A 269 0.47 -3.32 -10.27
N ARG A 270 1.57 -2.70 -10.72
CA ARG A 270 1.55 -1.50 -11.56
C ARG A 270 0.77 -1.77 -12.85
N GLU A 271 1.22 -2.70 -13.68
CA GLU A 271 0.58 -2.95 -14.97
C GLU A 271 -0.92 -3.22 -14.87
N GLU A 272 -1.37 -3.88 -13.80
CA GLU A 272 -2.79 -4.05 -13.49
C GLU A 272 -3.48 -2.72 -13.21
N LEU A 273 -2.87 -1.86 -12.38
CA LEU A 273 -3.38 -0.52 -12.07
C LEU A 273 -3.46 0.40 -13.30
N TRP A 274 -2.50 0.30 -14.22
CA TRP A 274 -2.48 1.08 -15.47
C TRP A 274 -3.70 0.79 -16.38
N LYS A 275 -4.42 -0.32 -16.15
CA LYS A 275 -5.67 -0.62 -16.86
C LYS A 275 -6.81 0.31 -16.44
N TYR A 276 -6.71 0.95 -15.28
CA TYR A 276 -7.79 1.74 -14.70
C TYR A 276 -7.44 3.22 -14.52
N ILE A 277 -6.15 3.57 -14.47
CA ILE A 277 -5.69 4.93 -14.19
C ILE A 277 -4.75 5.49 -15.26
N ASP A 278 -4.72 6.80 -15.35
CA ASP A 278 -3.77 7.63 -16.10
C ASP A 278 -3.41 8.88 -15.28
N GLU A 279 -2.68 9.84 -15.87
CA GLU A 279 -2.32 11.11 -15.23
C GLU A 279 -3.51 12.03 -14.89
N GLU A 280 -4.68 11.80 -15.49
CA GLU A 280 -5.88 12.60 -15.24
C GLU A 280 -6.78 12.02 -14.15
N THR A 281 -6.66 10.72 -13.89
CA THR A 281 -7.36 10.04 -12.80
C THR A 281 -6.98 10.65 -11.46
N ILE A 282 -7.90 10.80 -10.50
CA ILE A 282 -7.57 11.22 -9.13
C ILE A 282 -7.36 9.97 -8.26
N ILE A 283 -6.19 9.82 -7.65
CA ILE A 283 -5.93 8.75 -6.67
C ILE A 283 -6.30 9.24 -5.27
N VAL A 284 -7.24 8.53 -4.64
CA VAL A 284 -7.69 8.75 -3.27
C VAL A 284 -7.11 7.67 -2.36
N GLY A 285 -6.65 8.04 -1.16
CA GLY A 285 -6.10 7.05 -0.23
C GLY A 285 -5.86 7.59 1.19
N HIS A 286 -5.27 6.77 2.05
CA HIS A 286 -4.96 7.12 3.43
C HIS A 286 -3.48 6.89 3.74
N GLY A 287 -2.67 7.95 3.74
CA GLY A 287 -1.22 7.80 3.93
C GLY A 287 -0.52 7.15 2.73
N LEU A 288 -0.92 7.54 1.51
CA LEU A 288 -0.57 6.98 0.21
C LEU A 288 0.92 6.91 -0.09
N ARG A 289 1.77 7.58 0.71
CA ARG A 289 3.22 7.51 0.56
C ARG A 289 3.69 6.06 0.52
N ASN A 290 3.20 5.19 1.41
CA ASN A 290 3.69 3.82 1.46
C ASN A 290 3.22 3.03 0.24
N ASP A 291 1.97 3.21 -0.17
CA ASP A 291 1.33 2.55 -1.30
C ASP A 291 2.01 2.92 -2.62
N LEU A 292 2.17 4.22 -2.87
CA LEU A 292 2.87 4.73 -4.05
C LEU A 292 4.35 4.38 -4.02
N ASP A 293 4.99 4.35 -2.84
CA ASP A 293 6.37 3.90 -2.72
C ASP A 293 6.48 2.42 -3.13
N VAL A 294 5.68 1.50 -2.58
CA VAL A 294 5.77 0.06 -2.91
C VAL A 294 5.34 -0.26 -4.34
N LEU A 295 4.46 0.55 -4.91
CA LEU A 295 4.09 0.45 -6.31
C LEU A 295 5.05 1.20 -7.24
N ARG A 296 6.02 1.98 -6.75
CA ARG A 296 6.95 2.78 -7.59
C ARG A 296 6.21 3.71 -8.57
N ILE A 297 5.24 4.46 -8.06
CA ILE A 297 4.37 5.35 -8.85
C ILE A 297 4.63 6.80 -8.50
N ILE A 298 4.66 7.64 -9.53
CA ILE A 298 4.56 9.10 -9.45
C ILE A 298 3.25 9.49 -10.11
N HIS A 299 2.40 10.21 -9.38
CA HIS A 299 1.08 10.56 -9.87
C HIS A 299 0.72 12.00 -9.49
N PRO A 300 0.21 12.82 -10.43
CA PRO A 300 0.04 14.26 -10.19
C PRO A 300 -1.24 14.63 -9.40
N ARG A 301 -2.28 13.78 -9.38
CA ARG A 301 -3.60 14.12 -8.79
C ARG A 301 -3.92 13.22 -7.60
N ILE A 302 -3.56 13.67 -6.40
CA ILE A 302 -3.70 12.86 -5.18
C ILE A 302 -4.58 13.56 -4.15
N VAL A 303 -5.52 12.81 -3.57
CA VAL A 303 -6.29 13.18 -2.38
C VAL A 303 -6.04 12.17 -1.26
N ASP A 304 -5.18 12.55 -0.32
CA ASP A 304 -4.83 11.74 0.85
C ASP A 304 -5.58 12.23 2.10
N SER A 305 -6.38 11.34 2.70
CA SER A 305 -7.19 11.64 3.89
C SER A 305 -6.37 11.93 5.16
N ALA A 306 -5.16 11.37 5.29
CA ALA A 306 -4.26 11.68 6.41
C ALA A 306 -3.73 13.12 6.29
N ILE A 307 -3.47 13.59 5.07
CA ILE A 307 -3.08 14.98 4.81
C ILE A 307 -4.27 15.92 5.02
N LEU A 308 -5.46 15.57 4.51
CA LEU A 308 -6.68 16.38 4.69
C LEU A 308 -7.00 16.61 6.17
N SER A 309 -7.00 15.53 6.96
CA SER A 309 -7.25 15.61 8.41
C SER A 309 -6.17 16.43 9.13
N GLY A 310 -4.90 16.22 8.79
CA GLY A 310 -3.78 17.02 9.31
C GLY A 310 -3.93 18.52 9.03
N LYS A 311 -4.35 18.88 7.82
CA LYS A 311 -4.61 20.25 7.40
C LYS A 311 -5.81 20.87 8.10
N ALA A 312 -6.91 20.12 8.25
CA ALA A 312 -8.09 20.56 8.99
C ALA A 312 -7.75 20.91 10.44
N VAL A 313 -6.99 20.05 11.11
CA VAL A 313 -6.54 20.29 12.49
C VAL A 313 -5.46 21.35 12.56
N GLY A 314 -4.61 21.49 11.54
CA GLY A 314 -3.58 22.53 11.46
C GLY A 314 -2.32 22.21 12.29
N VAL A 315 -1.98 20.93 12.43
CA VAL A 315 -0.77 20.47 13.15
C VAL A 315 -0.02 19.42 12.33
N ASN A 316 1.28 19.25 12.60
CA ASN A 316 2.11 18.24 11.93
C ASN A 316 1.95 16.84 12.58
N ARG A 317 0.73 16.33 12.60
CA ARG A 317 0.35 14.99 13.06
C ARG A 317 -0.56 14.36 12.01
N THR A 318 -0.48 13.03 11.87
CA THR A 318 -1.43 12.24 11.09
C THR A 318 -2.41 11.53 12.02
N TRP A 319 -3.68 11.45 11.60
CA TRP A 319 -4.70 10.63 12.23
C TRP A 319 -4.80 9.32 11.46
N GLY A 320 -4.88 8.19 12.18
CA GLY A 320 -5.03 6.89 11.54
C GLY A 320 -6.46 6.66 11.03
N LEU A 321 -6.61 5.84 9.99
CA LEU A 321 -7.90 5.58 9.34
C LEU A 321 -8.96 5.11 10.33
N LYS A 322 -8.62 4.20 11.24
CA LYS A 322 -9.53 3.73 12.31
C LYS A 322 -10.05 4.88 13.18
N GLN A 323 -9.17 5.82 13.55
CA GLN A 323 -9.56 6.98 14.36
C GLN A 323 -10.47 7.92 13.57
N LEU A 324 -10.12 8.24 12.32
CA LEU A 324 -10.95 9.09 11.46
C LEU A 324 -12.32 8.48 11.21
N CYS A 325 -12.37 7.18 10.96
CA CYS A 325 -13.62 6.44 10.77
C CYS A 325 -14.53 6.53 12.00
N SER A 326 -14.00 6.22 13.18
CA SER A 326 -14.74 6.28 14.44
C SER A 326 -15.26 7.68 14.74
N GLU A 327 -14.39 8.69 14.60
CA GLU A 327 -14.70 10.06 15.03
C GLU A 327 -15.51 10.88 14.02
N LEU A 328 -15.35 10.62 12.70
CA LEU A 328 -16.06 11.37 11.65
C LEU A 328 -17.29 10.62 11.13
N LEU A 329 -17.21 9.29 11.00
CA LEU A 329 -18.27 8.47 10.39
C LEU A 329 -19.13 7.75 11.44
N GLY A 330 -18.67 7.67 12.69
CA GLY A 330 -19.44 7.07 13.79
C GLY A 330 -19.46 5.54 13.79
N PHE A 331 -18.57 4.88 13.04
CA PHE A 331 -18.41 3.43 13.07
C PHE A 331 -16.95 3.00 13.15
N GLU A 332 -16.73 1.76 13.58
CA GLU A 332 -15.40 1.20 13.80
C GLU A 332 -15.05 0.17 12.72
N ILE A 333 -13.79 0.15 12.31
CA ILE A 333 -13.22 -0.85 11.38
C ILE A 333 -12.32 -1.84 12.10
N ARG A 334 -11.93 -2.92 11.41
CA ARG A 334 -10.95 -3.91 11.90
C ARG A 334 -11.34 -4.50 13.25
N GLN A 335 -12.62 -4.84 13.38
CA GLN A 335 -13.18 -5.46 14.60
C GLN A 335 -12.88 -6.96 14.71
N SER A 336 -12.21 -7.52 13.71
CA SER A 336 -11.73 -8.90 13.71
C SER A 336 -10.75 -9.15 14.88
N ARG A 337 -10.64 -10.42 15.31
CA ARG A 337 -9.67 -10.80 16.35
C ARG A 337 -8.26 -10.41 15.91
N GLY A 338 -7.61 -9.59 16.72
CA GLY A 338 -6.25 -9.10 16.45
C GLY A 338 -6.19 -7.79 15.67
N GLY A 339 -7.33 -7.23 15.25
CA GLY A 339 -7.37 -5.98 14.51
C GLY A 339 -6.73 -6.09 13.13
N VAL A 340 -6.89 -7.27 12.50
CA VAL A 340 -6.34 -7.56 11.18
C VAL A 340 -7.01 -6.63 10.16
N HIS A 341 -6.18 -5.95 9.37
CA HIS A 341 -6.54 -5.12 8.25
C HIS A 341 -7.16 -5.98 7.16
N ASP A 342 -8.25 -5.45 6.62
CA ASP A 342 -8.85 -5.91 5.38
C ASP A 342 -8.67 -4.75 4.40
N CYS A 343 -7.83 -4.96 3.41
CA CYS A 343 -7.50 -3.97 2.40
C CYS A 343 -8.75 -3.42 1.68
N LEU A 344 -9.78 -4.25 1.45
CA LEU A 344 -11.04 -3.79 0.84
C LEU A 344 -11.90 -2.98 1.82
N GLU A 345 -11.91 -3.33 3.11
CA GLU A 345 -12.50 -2.47 4.15
C GLU A 345 -11.79 -1.11 4.20
N ASP A 346 -10.46 -1.10 4.09
CA ASP A 346 -9.64 0.10 4.18
C ASP A 346 -9.83 1.04 2.97
N VAL A 347 -9.88 0.54 1.71
CA VAL A 347 -10.23 1.41 0.55
C VAL A 347 -11.64 1.97 0.67
N ARG A 348 -12.62 1.18 1.11
CA ARG A 348 -14.01 1.66 1.28
C ARG A 348 -14.11 2.70 2.38
N THR A 349 -13.52 2.46 3.54
CA THR A 349 -13.51 3.43 4.64
C THR A 349 -12.75 4.70 4.28
N THR A 350 -11.64 4.59 3.55
CA THR A 350 -10.92 5.76 3.06
C THR A 350 -11.79 6.61 2.14
N ARG A 351 -12.54 5.98 1.22
CA ARG A 351 -13.51 6.66 0.36
C ARG A 351 -14.55 7.41 1.19
N GLU A 352 -15.15 6.78 2.19
CA GLU A 352 -16.16 7.41 3.06
C GLU A 352 -15.59 8.59 3.86
N VAL A 353 -14.37 8.47 4.41
CA VAL A 353 -13.71 9.56 5.11
C VAL A 353 -13.52 10.76 4.18
N VAL A 354 -13.06 10.53 2.95
CA VAL A 354 -12.87 11.62 1.98
C VAL A 354 -14.19 12.22 1.52
N LEU A 355 -15.24 11.41 1.30
CA LEU A 355 -16.59 11.92 1.02
C LEU A 355 -17.10 12.80 2.16
N PHE A 356 -16.94 12.35 3.41
CA PHE A 356 -17.32 13.14 4.58
C PHE A 356 -16.54 14.46 4.63
N CYS A 357 -15.21 14.40 4.46
CA CYS A 357 -14.35 15.57 4.51
C CYS A 357 -14.67 16.61 3.44
N THR A 358 -15.02 16.17 2.24
CA THR A 358 -15.30 17.04 1.10
C THR A 358 -16.73 17.59 1.09
N ARG A 359 -17.70 16.87 1.68
CA ARG A 359 -19.12 17.26 1.71
C ARG A 359 -19.52 18.02 2.98
N ASN A 360 -18.85 17.78 4.11
CA ASN A 360 -19.25 18.29 5.43
C ASN A 360 -18.19 19.21 6.05
N ALA A 361 -17.81 20.27 5.32
CA ALA A 361 -16.72 21.16 5.73
C ALA A 361 -16.86 21.73 7.15
N ASP A 362 -18.08 22.08 7.57
CA ASP A 362 -18.31 22.63 8.91
C ASP A 362 -18.19 21.57 10.01
N ALA A 363 -18.71 20.36 9.79
CA ALA A 363 -18.53 19.25 10.72
C ALA A 363 -17.04 18.87 10.89
N VAL A 364 -16.26 18.92 9.80
CA VAL A 364 -14.79 18.72 9.86
C VAL A 364 -14.12 19.81 10.69
N LYS A 365 -14.53 21.07 10.56
CA LYS A 365 -13.99 22.17 11.38
C LYS A 365 -14.32 21.98 12.85
N GLU A 366 -15.58 21.61 13.16
CA GLU A 366 -16.03 21.34 14.53
C GLU A 366 -15.25 20.18 15.16
N TRP A 367 -15.00 19.11 14.40
CA TRP A 367 -14.13 18.01 14.83
C TRP A 367 -12.68 18.48 15.03
N ALA A 368 -12.16 19.34 14.15
CA ALA A 368 -10.75 19.73 14.15
C ALA A 368 -10.33 20.64 15.31
N ILE A 369 -11.22 21.51 15.80
CA ILE A 369 -10.94 22.45 16.90
C ILE A 369 -10.47 21.76 18.17
N PRO A 370 -11.23 20.83 18.80
CA PRO A 370 -10.79 20.16 20.02
C PRO A 370 -9.54 19.29 19.79
N LYS A 371 -9.35 18.74 18.59
CA LYS A 371 -8.14 17.98 18.25
C LYS A 371 -6.89 18.84 18.20
N ARG A 372 -7.00 20.08 17.73
CA ARG A 372 -5.90 21.05 17.75
C ARG A 372 -5.50 21.35 19.19
N GLU A 373 -6.48 21.64 20.05
CA GLU A 373 -6.24 21.95 21.46
C GLU A 373 -5.59 20.76 22.20
N GLU A 374 -6.09 19.55 21.96
CA GLU A 374 -5.54 18.31 22.51
C GLU A 374 -4.07 18.13 22.11
N GLU A 375 -3.73 18.34 20.84
CA GLU A 375 -2.35 18.20 20.35
C GLU A 375 -1.42 19.29 20.87
N MET A 376 -1.87 20.55 20.95
CA MET A 376 -1.10 21.63 21.54
C MET A 376 -0.78 21.34 23.02
N ARG A 377 -1.75 20.83 23.78
CA ARG A 377 -1.54 20.41 25.17
C ARG A 377 -0.50 19.29 25.27
N LYS A 378 -0.63 18.23 24.45
CA LYS A 378 0.34 17.13 24.44
C LYS A 378 1.75 17.58 24.03
N GLN A 379 1.87 18.54 23.11
CA GLN A 379 3.17 19.08 22.70
C GLN A 379 3.83 19.83 23.86
N GLU A 380 3.06 20.64 24.58
CA GLU A 380 3.56 21.35 25.76
C GLU A 380 3.98 20.38 26.87
N GLU A 381 3.16 19.37 27.17
CA GLU A 381 3.52 18.32 28.14
C GLU A 381 4.83 17.61 27.77
N ARG A 382 5.03 17.30 26.47
CA ARG A 382 6.29 16.71 25.98
C ARG A 382 7.47 17.66 26.11
N ARG A 383 7.27 18.96 25.90
CA ARG A 383 8.31 20.00 26.04
C ARG A 383 8.77 20.09 27.49
N VAL A 384 7.83 20.21 28.43
CA VAL A 384 8.11 20.25 29.87
C VAL A 384 8.82 18.98 30.33
N GLU A 385 8.38 17.81 29.87
CA GLU A 385 9.03 16.54 30.21
C GLU A 385 10.47 16.46 29.67
N GLN A 386 10.72 16.99 28.47
CA GLN A 386 12.07 17.05 27.90
C GLN A 386 12.97 18.01 28.66
N GLU A 387 12.46 19.16 29.09
CA GLU A 387 13.18 20.13 29.92
C GLU A 387 13.55 19.51 31.27
N ARG A 388 12.59 18.87 31.96
CA ARG A 388 12.84 18.14 33.21
C ARG A 388 13.92 17.07 33.06
N LYS A 389 13.87 16.29 31.97
CA LYS A 389 14.91 15.28 31.67
C LYS A 389 16.29 15.90 31.43
N ARG A 390 16.36 17.07 30.77
CA ARG A 390 17.64 17.78 30.54
C ARG A 390 18.22 18.31 31.83
N GLU A 391 17.39 18.85 32.71
CA GLU A 391 17.80 19.33 34.04
C GLU A 391 18.35 18.20 34.91
N LEU A 392 17.64 17.06 34.98
CA LEU A 392 18.11 15.88 35.71
C LEU A 392 19.47 15.38 35.20
N VAL A 393 19.65 15.28 33.87
CA VAL A 393 20.94 14.90 33.26
C VAL A 393 22.03 15.96 33.54
N GLY A 394 21.67 17.24 33.62
CA GLY A 394 22.59 18.31 33.99
C GLY A 394 23.08 18.19 35.44
N ILE A 395 22.16 17.89 36.37
CA ILE A 395 22.47 17.70 37.79
C ILE A 395 23.34 16.45 38.00
N GLU A 396 23.06 15.35 37.31
CA GLU A 396 23.88 14.12 37.38
C GLU A 396 25.32 14.38 36.93
N LYS A 397 25.52 15.12 35.83
CA LYS A 397 26.86 15.49 35.35
C LYS A 397 27.62 16.42 36.30
N GLN A 398 26.92 17.25 37.06
CA GLN A 398 27.55 18.11 38.08
C GLN A 398 27.96 17.35 39.35
N LYS A 399 27.36 16.18 39.61
CA LYS A 399 27.73 15.30 40.74
C LYS A 399 28.88 14.34 40.41
N GLU A 400 29.18 14.14 39.13
CA GLU A 400 30.28 13.28 38.65
C GLU A 400 31.61 14.03 38.43
N ASN A 401 31.59 15.37 38.46
CA ASN A 401 32.78 16.25 38.51
C ASN A 401 33.05 16.69 39.95
#